data_AF-K5W8C6-F1
#
_entry.id   AF-K5W8C6-F1
#
_cell.length_a   1.000
_cell.length_b   1.000
_cell.length_c   1.000
_cell.angle_alpha   90.00
_cell.angle_beta   90.00
_cell.angle_gamma   90.00
#
_symmetry.space_group_name_H-M   'P 1'
#
loop_
_entity.id
_entity.type
_entity.pdbx_description
1 polymer ?
#
loop_
_entity_poly.entity_id
_entity_poly.type
_entity_poly.pdbx_seq_one_letter_code
_entity_poly.pdbx_strand_id
1 'polypeptide(L)'
;MKLKGKEPVVHVNTDLDADSGAEGDVDMDVNPDANVNEKNDDNAEIDMLPHCHVPHYAALTTCLLRIWFNYVVQTVFKNMERSLYLINPYSDTAHHVKLCFLQKMLELGANDADEPEFVAKIKSDHDWVCPVLSLMDTHMSQLWSYFKEAAAAKVNAHFRLKNLDKDACAACVKDLMQGKRFIYPGDISRRIDANKPFLHPTIADVLSTVMFQTRCNFLIAAGPLFFEDMYKGKPVRMMPVQLLAMAATAVYSALENICRPRRKPLEFSQKNYSRIHGALWKIITNIEARKSGVLALILKQVYDAARNGEMYVYDEDEDDDIQYLDIDGMEVL
;
A
#
# COMPACT_ATOMS: atom_id res chain seq x y z
N MET A 1 -11.00 16.97 13.74
CA MET A 1 -11.86 17.27 12.57
C MET A 1 -12.57 15.97 12.21
N LYS A 2 -13.89 15.85 12.42
CA LYS A 2 -14.63 14.60 12.11
C LYS A 2 -14.79 14.50 10.59
N LEU A 3 -13.95 13.72 9.93
CA LEU A 3 -14.23 13.27 8.56
C LEU A 3 -15.34 12.22 8.64
N LYS A 4 -16.61 12.68 8.61
CA LYS A 4 -17.73 11.82 8.25
C LYS A 4 -17.55 11.47 6.77
N GLY A 5 -16.88 10.36 6.49
CA GLY A 5 -16.83 9.78 5.15
C GLY A 5 -18.24 9.37 4.73
N LYS A 6 -18.88 10.17 3.88
CA LYS A 6 -19.92 9.66 2.98
C LYS A 6 -19.18 8.80 1.95
N GLU A 7 -19.40 7.50 2.00
CA GLU A 7 -18.97 6.61 0.92
C GLU A 7 -19.62 7.06 -0.40
N PRO A 8 -18.87 7.15 -1.51
CA PRO A 8 -19.47 7.31 -2.82
C PRO A 8 -20.09 5.98 -3.26
N VAL A 9 -21.43 5.93 -3.32
CA VAL A 9 -22.17 4.84 -3.95
C VAL A 9 -21.99 4.97 -5.46
N VAL A 10 -21.15 4.12 -6.05
CA VAL A 10 -21.00 4.00 -7.51
C VAL A 10 -21.90 2.84 -7.96
N HIS A 11 -23.04 3.17 -8.59
CA HIS A 11 -23.83 2.20 -9.31
C HIS A 11 -23.17 1.93 -10.67
N VAL A 12 -22.66 0.71 -10.86
CA VAL A 12 -22.17 0.24 -12.16
C VAL A 12 -23.27 -0.61 -12.79
N ASN A 13 -23.89 -0.08 -13.85
CA ASN A 13 -24.71 -0.88 -14.76
C ASN A 13 -23.78 -1.64 -15.69
N THR A 14 -23.88 -2.97 -15.70
CA THR A 14 -23.12 -3.85 -16.58
C THR A 14 -24.06 -4.47 -17.60
N ASP A 15 -24.15 -3.84 -18.77
CA ASP A 15 -24.61 -4.48 -20.00
C ASP A 15 -23.49 -4.30 -21.03
N LEU A 16 -22.79 -5.39 -21.37
CA LEU A 16 -21.87 -5.42 -22.50
C LEU A 16 -21.99 -6.77 -23.20
N ASP A 17 -22.53 -6.68 -24.42
CA ASP A 17 -22.56 -7.72 -25.43
C ASP A 17 -21.17 -8.03 -25.98
N ALA A 18 -21.00 -9.27 -26.39
CA ALA A 18 -19.81 -9.82 -27.02
C ALA A 18 -19.69 -9.40 -28.49
N ASP A 19 -18.46 -9.11 -28.95
CA ASP A 19 -18.09 -9.40 -30.33
C ASP A 19 -16.57 -9.61 -30.48
N SER A 20 -16.21 -10.19 -31.61
CA SER A 20 -15.11 -11.10 -31.89
C SER A 20 -14.23 -10.62 -33.05
N GLY A 21 -13.02 -11.21 -33.16
CA GLY A 21 -12.13 -11.12 -34.34
C GLY A 21 -11.03 -10.06 -34.21
N ALA A 22 -9.85 -10.19 -34.83
CA ALA A 22 -9.25 -11.22 -35.67
C ALA A 22 -7.72 -10.95 -35.72
N GLU A 23 -6.97 -11.97 -36.14
CA GLU A 23 -5.51 -12.01 -36.31
C GLU A 23 -4.99 -11.09 -37.43
N GLY A 24 -3.70 -10.72 -37.35
CA GLY A 24 -2.96 -10.08 -38.44
C GLY A 24 -1.47 -9.96 -38.13
N ASP A 25 -0.68 -10.93 -38.62
CA ASP A 25 0.78 -10.90 -38.71
C ASP A 25 1.24 -10.00 -39.87
N VAL A 26 2.27 -9.16 -39.66
CA VAL A 26 3.08 -8.57 -40.75
C VAL A 26 4.54 -8.41 -40.30
N ASP A 27 5.44 -9.07 -41.05
CA ASP A 27 6.90 -8.96 -41.03
C ASP A 27 7.42 -7.59 -41.47
N MET A 28 8.59 -7.15 -40.97
CA MET A 28 9.54 -6.36 -41.77
C MET A 28 10.99 -6.56 -41.31
N ASP A 29 11.78 -7.16 -42.20
CA ASP A 29 13.24 -7.09 -42.30
C ASP A 29 13.69 -5.69 -42.73
N VAL A 30 14.75 -5.13 -42.12
CA VAL A 30 15.60 -4.11 -42.75
C VAL A 30 17.08 -4.33 -42.41
N ASN A 31 17.85 -4.45 -43.48
CA ASN A 31 19.30 -4.66 -43.59
C ASN A 31 20.10 -3.37 -43.27
N PRO A 32 21.38 -3.46 -42.83
CA PRO A 32 22.23 -2.31 -42.53
C PRO A 32 23.14 -1.92 -43.72
N ASP A 33 23.91 -0.85 -43.50
CA ASP A 33 25.05 -0.33 -44.26
C ASP A 33 24.79 0.81 -45.26
N ALA A 34 25.28 2.01 -44.89
CA ALA A 34 25.88 2.94 -45.84
C ALA A 34 26.89 3.85 -45.12
N ASN A 35 28.16 3.51 -45.31
CA ASN A 35 29.35 4.29 -45.01
C ASN A 35 29.59 5.26 -46.18
N VAL A 36 29.58 6.59 -45.95
CA VAL A 36 30.07 7.57 -46.93
C VAL A 36 30.91 8.63 -46.22
N ASN A 37 32.19 8.57 -46.53
CA ASN A 37 33.19 9.60 -46.35
C ASN A 37 33.08 10.58 -47.53
N GLU A 38 33.15 11.90 -47.32
CA GLU A 38 34.05 12.81 -48.06
C GLU A 38 33.82 14.31 -47.71
N LYS A 39 34.94 14.91 -47.28
CA LYS A 39 35.53 16.21 -47.67
C LYS A 39 34.77 17.54 -47.45
N ASN A 40 35.46 18.40 -46.68
CA ASN A 40 35.88 19.79 -46.98
C ASN A 40 35.12 20.51 -48.11
N ASP A 41 34.63 21.73 -47.94
CA ASP A 41 35.40 22.94 -47.64
C ASP A 41 34.47 24.11 -47.27
N ASP A 42 35.09 25.24 -46.91
CA ASP A 42 34.57 26.61 -46.97
C ASP A 42 33.91 27.22 -45.72
N ASN A 43 34.79 27.80 -44.90
CA ASN A 43 34.75 29.21 -44.47
C ASN A 43 33.43 29.95 -44.70
N ALA A 44 32.53 29.87 -43.74
CA ALA A 44 31.49 30.87 -43.53
C ALA A 44 31.90 31.75 -42.35
N GLU A 45 32.07 33.04 -42.66
CA GLU A 45 32.14 34.17 -41.72
C GLU A 45 31.14 33.96 -40.57
N ILE A 46 31.66 33.72 -39.37
CA ILE A 46 30.88 33.79 -38.15
C ILE A 46 30.74 35.28 -37.84
N ASP A 47 29.65 35.86 -38.35
CA ASP A 47 29.13 37.12 -37.85
C ASP A 47 29.05 37.03 -36.32
N MET A 48 29.83 37.89 -35.65
CA MET A 48 29.74 38.11 -34.21
C MET A 48 28.37 38.72 -33.91
N LEU A 49 27.36 37.87 -33.80
CA LEU A 49 26.09 38.20 -33.19
C LEU A 49 26.38 38.74 -31.78
N PRO A 50 25.80 39.89 -31.40
CA PRO A 50 26.02 40.47 -30.10
C PRO A 50 25.60 39.43 -29.06
N HIS A 51 26.49 39.13 -28.11
CA HIS A 51 26.17 38.35 -26.93
C HIS A 51 24.91 38.94 -26.29
N CYS A 52 23.75 38.36 -26.61
CA CYS A 52 22.53 38.57 -25.88
C CYS A 52 22.83 38.09 -24.47
N HIS A 53 23.04 39.06 -23.56
CA HIS A 53 22.91 38.84 -22.15
C HIS A 53 21.49 38.30 -21.91
N VAL A 54 21.35 36.97 -21.95
CA VAL A 54 20.18 36.33 -21.36
C VAL A 54 20.20 36.78 -19.90
N PRO A 55 19.20 37.55 -19.46
CA PRO A 55 19.28 38.20 -18.16
C PRO A 55 19.36 37.10 -17.12
N HIS A 56 20.35 37.17 -16.23
CA HIS A 56 20.56 36.24 -15.10
C HIS A 56 19.25 35.94 -14.32
N TYR A 57 18.29 36.86 -14.38
CA TYR A 57 16.94 36.73 -13.86
C TYR A 57 16.13 35.58 -14.47
N ALA A 58 16.18 35.35 -15.79
CA ALA A 58 15.41 34.29 -16.45
C ALA A 58 15.87 32.88 -16.03
N ALA A 59 17.18 32.70 -15.82
CA ALA A 59 17.75 31.46 -15.31
C ALA A 59 17.36 31.22 -13.84
N LEU A 60 17.40 32.27 -13.01
CA LEU A 60 16.98 32.20 -11.61
C LEU A 60 15.49 31.89 -11.46
N THR A 61 14.62 32.53 -12.25
CA THR A 61 13.18 32.24 -12.24
C THR A 61 12.90 30.80 -12.67
N THR A 62 13.60 30.29 -13.68
CA THR A 62 13.43 28.91 -14.14
C THR A 62 13.89 27.89 -13.09
N CYS A 63 15.01 28.16 -12.41
CA CYS A 63 15.47 27.33 -11.30
C CYS A 63 14.50 27.34 -10.12
N LEU A 64 14.02 28.50 -9.69
CA LEU A 64 13.06 28.62 -8.59
C LEU A 64 11.73 27.96 -8.92
N LEU A 65 11.24 28.12 -10.15
CA LEU A 65 10.04 27.42 -10.63
C LEU A 65 10.23 25.89 -10.62
N ARG A 66 11.40 25.39 -11.00
CA ARG A 66 11.69 23.96 -10.96
C ARG A 66 11.78 23.42 -9.54
N ILE A 67 12.37 24.17 -8.62
CA ILE A 67 12.44 23.81 -7.19
C ILE A 67 11.04 23.81 -6.58
N TRP A 68 10.26 24.86 -6.82
CA TRP A 68 8.89 24.97 -6.34
C TRP A 68 8.01 23.85 -6.93
N PHE A 69 8.08 23.61 -8.24
CA PHE A 69 7.34 22.53 -8.89
C PHE A 69 7.71 21.16 -8.29
N ASN A 70 8.99 20.88 -8.08
CA ASN A 70 9.42 19.64 -7.44
C ASN A 70 8.88 19.54 -6.00
N TYR A 71 8.88 20.64 -5.24
CA TYR A 71 8.34 20.66 -3.88
C TYR A 71 6.83 20.40 -3.85
N VAL A 72 6.07 21.08 -4.72
CA VAL A 72 4.61 20.91 -4.84
C VAL A 72 4.27 19.48 -5.24
N VAL A 73 4.88 18.97 -6.32
CA VAL A 73 4.65 17.60 -6.79
C VAL A 73 4.96 16.59 -5.69
N GLN A 74 6.09 16.73 -4.99
CA GLN A 74 6.43 15.85 -3.88
C GLN A 74 5.43 15.93 -2.73
N THR A 75 4.92 17.12 -2.40
CA THR A 75 3.96 17.32 -1.31
C THR A 75 2.60 16.71 -1.67
N VAL A 76 2.10 16.98 -2.87
CA VAL A 76 0.85 16.39 -3.39
C VAL A 76 0.95 14.87 -3.42
N PHE A 77 2.07 14.32 -3.90
CA PHE A 77 2.27 12.87 -3.98
C PHE A 77 2.32 12.25 -2.58
N LYS A 78 2.97 12.90 -1.62
CA LYS A 78 2.94 12.44 -0.23
C LYS A 78 1.52 12.42 0.34
N ASN A 79 0.75 13.48 0.14
CA ASN A 79 -0.64 13.53 0.64
C ASN A 79 -1.54 12.50 -0.06
N MET A 80 -1.33 12.27 -1.35
CA MET A 80 -2.00 11.23 -2.12
C MET A 80 -1.65 9.84 -1.60
N GLU A 81 -0.37 9.49 -1.49
CA GLU A 81 0.11 8.20 -0.98
C GLU A 81 -0.43 7.96 0.43
N ARG A 82 -0.39 8.98 1.30
CA ARG A 82 -1.04 8.95 2.62
C ARG A 82 -2.50 8.57 2.48
N SER A 83 -3.26 9.31 1.68
CA SER A 83 -4.70 9.06 1.50
C SER A 83 -4.94 7.65 0.97
N LEU A 84 -4.11 7.18 0.06
CA LEU A 84 -4.26 5.90 -0.60
C LEU A 84 -3.99 4.73 0.36
N TYR A 85 -3.03 4.88 1.27
CA TYR A 85 -2.83 3.95 2.38
C TYR A 85 -3.92 4.03 3.45
N LEU A 86 -4.65 5.15 3.55
CA LEU A 86 -5.72 5.37 4.53
C LEU A 86 -7.13 5.09 4.02
N ILE A 87 -7.35 4.91 2.71
CA ILE A 87 -8.71 4.72 2.16
C ILE A 87 -8.90 3.30 1.66
N ASN A 88 -8.07 2.87 0.71
CA ASN A 88 -8.18 1.53 0.17
C ASN A 88 -6.86 1.11 -0.47
N PRO A 89 -6.08 0.24 0.19
CA PRO A 89 -4.83 -0.23 -0.35
C PRO A 89 -5.06 -1.35 -1.39
N TYR A 90 -6.30 -1.68 -1.75
CA TYR A 90 -6.67 -2.63 -2.81
C TYR A 90 -7.79 -2.02 -3.68
N SER A 91 -7.43 -1.08 -4.56
CA SER A 91 -8.32 -0.54 -5.61
C SER A 91 -7.96 -1.10 -6.99
N ASP A 92 -8.37 -2.32 -7.25
CA ASP A 92 -8.29 -3.06 -8.51
C ASP A 92 -9.72 -3.33 -8.99
N THR A 93 -10.39 -2.21 -9.17
CA THR A 93 -11.43 -2.08 -10.18
C THR A 93 -10.76 -2.06 -11.56
N ALA A 94 -11.48 -2.34 -12.64
CA ALA A 94 -10.96 -2.27 -14.02
C ALA A 94 -10.01 -1.07 -14.22
N HIS A 95 -8.96 -1.21 -15.03
CA HIS A 95 -7.85 -0.24 -15.13
C HIS A 95 -8.30 1.23 -15.14
N HIS A 96 -9.37 1.54 -15.88
CA HIS A 96 -9.99 2.87 -15.89
C HIS A 96 -10.50 3.36 -14.53
N VAL A 97 -11.19 2.53 -13.74
CA VAL A 97 -11.69 2.88 -12.41
C VAL A 97 -10.55 3.04 -11.41
N LYS A 98 -9.48 2.23 -11.54
CA LYS A 98 -8.27 2.39 -10.75
C LYS A 98 -7.59 3.74 -11.04
N LEU A 99 -7.47 4.10 -12.32
CA LEU A 99 -6.97 5.43 -12.71
C LEU A 99 -7.87 6.55 -12.20
N CYS A 100 -9.21 6.43 -12.29
CA CYS A 100 -10.14 7.41 -11.72
C CYS A 100 -9.97 7.54 -10.18
N PHE A 101 -9.78 6.42 -9.48
CA PHE A 101 -9.50 6.44 -8.04
C PHE A 101 -8.18 7.16 -7.77
N LEU A 102 -7.09 6.79 -8.44
CA LEU A 102 -5.79 7.44 -8.27
C LEU A 102 -5.86 8.94 -8.60
N GLN A 103 -6.57 9.33 -9.66
CA GLN A 103 -6.82 10.73 -10.00
C GLN A 103 -7.55 11.44 -8.86
N LYS A 104 -8.57 10.81 -8.26
CA LYS A 104 -9.28 11.40 -7.14
C LYS A 104 -8.40 11.57 -5.90
N MET A 105 -7.51 10.62 -5.64
CA MET A 105 -6.55 10.71 -4.53
C MET A 105 -5.50 11.79 -4.78
N LEU A 106 -5.09 11.97 -6.03
CA LEU A 106 -4.19 13.05 -6.44
C LEU A 106 -4.86 14.42 -6.29
N GLU A 107 -6.14 14.55 -6.65
CA GLU A 107 -6.92 15.76 -6.39
C GLU A 107 -7.03 16.06 -4.89
N LEU A 108 -7.32 15.05 -4.06
CA LEU A 108 -7.39 15.23 -2.60
C LEU A 108 -6.03 15.67 -2.04
N GLY A 109 -4.94 15.03 -2.47
CA GLY A 109 -3.60 15.42 -2.04
C GLY A 109 -3.21 16.85 -2.43
N ALA A 110 -3.68 17.31 -3.60
CA ALA A 110 -3.47 18.68 -4.07
C ALA A 110 -4.31 19.71 -3.32
N ASN A 111 -5.56 19.37 -2.98
CA ASN A 111 -6.39 20.22 -2.11
C ASN A 111 -5.80 20.32 -0.70
N ASP A 112 -5.31 19.21 -0.14
CA ASP A 112 -4.66 19.19 1.18
C ASP A 112 -3.35 20.00 1.21
N ALA A 113 -2.71 20.19 0.04
CA ALA A 113 -1.53 21.02 -0.14
C ALA A 113 -1.85 22.50 -0.45
N ASP A 114 -3.13 22.86 -0.58
CA ASP A 114 -3.61 24.20 -1.00
C ASP A 114 -3.10 24.62 -2.39
N GLU A 115 -3.10 23.68 -3.35
CA GLU A 115 -2.57 23.87 -4.72
C GLU A 115 -3.69 23.80 -5.79
N PRO A 116 -4.56 24.82 -5.90
CA PRO A 116 -5.74 24.78 -6.77
C PRO A 116 -5.41 24.74 -8.27
N GLU A 117 -4.29 25.35 -8.68
CA GLU A 117 -3.80 25.27 -10.07
C GLU A 117 -3.44 23.84 -10.46
N PHE A 118 -2.87 23.09 -9.51
CA PHE A 118 -2.53 21.69 -9.69
C PHE A 118 -3.79 20.83 -9.83
N VAL A 119 -4.83 21.10 -9.03
CA VAL A 119 -6.16 20.46 -9.16
C VAL A 119 -6.78 20.75 -10.53
N ALA A 120 -6.72 21.99 -11.00
CA ALA A 120 -7.22 22.36 -12.32
C ALA A 120 -6.49 21.57 -13.42
N LYS A 121 -5.15 21.49 -13.33
CA LYS A 121 -4.32 20.73 -14.27
C LYS A 121 -4.64 19.24 -14.28
N ILE A 122 -4.80 18.61 -13.11
CA ILE A 122 -5.20 17.19 -12.98
C ILE A 122 -6.51 16.90 -13.73
N LYS A 123 -7.44 17.86 -13.77
CA LYS A 123 -8.75 17.70 -14.40
C LYS A 123 -8.76 18.00 -15.89
N SER A 124 -7.90 18.90 -16.36
CA SER A 124 -7.91 19.39 -17.75
C SER A 124 -6.87 18.74 -18.66
N ASP A 125 -5.76 18.25 -18.10
CA ASP A 125 -4.59 17.79 -18.86
C ASP A 125 -4.38 16.26 -18.71
N HIS A 126 -5.04 15.50 -19.59
CA HIS A 126 -4.98 14.04 -19.57
C HIS A 126 -3.60 13.48 -19.92
N ASP A 127 -2.89 14.11 -20.85
CA ASP A 127 -1.56 13.67 -21.28
C ASP A 127 -0.53 13.84 -20.17
N TRP A 128 -0.69 14.86 -19.33
CA TRP A 128 0.12 15.04 -18.14
C TRP A 128 -0.28 14.11 -16.98
N VAL A 129 -1.59 13.89 -16.74
CA VAL A 129 -2.05 13.11 -15.58
C VAL A 129 -1.78 11.61 -15.74
N CYS A 130 -1.95 11.05 -16.94
CA CYS A 130 -1.81 9.60 -17.17
C CYS A 130 -0.43 9.02 -16.77
N PRO A 131 0.71 9.64 -17.15
CA PRO A 131 2.02 9.22 -16.67
C PRO A 131 2.18 9.31 -15.15
N VAL A 132 1.61 10.35 -14.53
CA VAL A 132 1.64 10.53 -13.07
C VAL A 132 0.89 9.40 -12.38
N LEU A 133 -0.31 9.05 -12.85
CA LEU A 133 -1.10 7.95 -12.29
C LEU A 133 -0.40 6.59 -12.45
N SER A 134 0.26 6.36 -13.59
CA SER A 134 1.04 5.14 -13.84
C SER A 134 2.22 4.98 -12.86
N LEU A 135 2.90 6.08 -12.54
CA LEU A 135 3.97 6.07 -11.54
C LEU A 135 3.42 5.70 -10.15
N MET A 136 2.26 6.24 -9.79
CA MET A 136 1.59 5.92 -8.51
C MET A 136 1.16 4.46 -8.44
N ASP A 137 0.66 3.90 -9.54
CA ASP A 137 0.35 2.47 -9.61
C ASP A 137 1.60 1.60 -9.37
N THR A 138 2.72 2.02 -9.94
CA THR A 138 4.01 1.33 -9.74
C THR A 138 4.43 1.36 -8.27
N HIS A 139 4.34 2.51 -7.60
CA HIS A 139 4.67 2.63 -6.17
C HIS A 139 3.76 1.76 -5.29
N MET A 140 2.47 1.71 -5.61
CA MET A 140 1.51 0.83 -4.94
C MET A 140 1.88 -0.64 -5.04
N SER A 141 2.19 -1.08 -6.26
CA SER A 141 2.62 -2.45 -6.54
C SER A 141 3.92 -2.80 -5.82
N GLN A 142 4.86 -1.84 -5.73
CA GLN A 142 6.10 -2.00 -4.96
C GLN A 142 5.81 -2.16 -3.46
N LEU A 143 4.96 -1.32 -2.88
CA LEU A 143 4.61 -1.43 -1.47
C LEU A 143 3.97 -2.80 -1.15
N TRP A 144 3.02 -3.24 -1.97
CA TRP A 144 2.40 -4.57 -1.79
C TRP A 144 3.44 -5.69 -1.86
N SER A 145 4.42 -5.55 -2.75
CA SER A 145 5.54 -6.50 -2.86
C SER A 145 6.37 -6.51 -1.57
N TYR A 146 6.64 -5.36 -0.95
CA TYR A 146 7.32 -5.30 0.35
C TYR A 146 6.54 -6.00 1.46
N PHE A 147 5.22 -5.81 1.54
CA PHE A 147 4.38 -6.54 2.49
C PHE A 147 4.45 -8.05 2.28
N LYS A 148 4.33 -8.50 1.02
CA LYS A 148 4.41 -9.91 0.66
C LYS A 148 5.76 -10.52 1.07
N GLU A 149 6.85 -9.86 0.73
CA GLU A 149 8.22 -10.31 1.03
C GLU A 149 8.48 -10.35 2.53
N ALA A 150 8.10 -9.29 3.26
CA ALA A 150 8.21 -9.23 4.70
C ALA A 150 7.41 -10.37 5.37
N ALA A 151 6.16 -10.60 4.94
CA ALA A 151 5.36 -11.69 5.47
C ALA A 151 5.99 -13.06 5.20
N ALA A 152 6.42 -13.32 3.96
CA ALA A 152 7.06 -14.58 3.59
C ALA A 152 8.32 -14.88 4.43
N ALA A 153 9.10 -13.86 4.77
CA ALA A 153 10.28 -14.01 5.61
C ALA A 153 9.95 -14.33 7.08
N LYS A 154 8.78 -13.92 7.57
CA LYS A 154 8.42 -13.94 8.99
C LYS A 154 7.53 -15.12 9.40
N VAL A 155 6.61 -15.55 8.54
CA VAL A 155 5.59 -16.55 8.90
C VAL A 155 6.19 -17.88 9.39
N ASN A 156 7.26 -18.37 8.76
CA ASN A 156 7.86 -19.65 9.14
C ASN A 156 8.43 -19.65 10.56
N ALA A 157 9.04 -18.54 10.99
CA ALA A 157 9.66 -18.42 12.30
C ALA A 157 8.58 -18.26 13.39
N HIS A 158 7.65 -17.33 13.19
CA HIS A 158 6.62 -17.03 14.18
C HIS A 158 5.62 -18.17 14.39
N PHE A 159 5.25 -18.88 13.32
CA PHE A 159 4.34 -20.02 13.39
C PHE A 159 5.08 -21.37 13.51
N ARG A 160 6.41 -21.36 13.72
CA ARG A 160 7.26 -22.55 13.92
C ARG A 160 7.13 -23.63 12.82
N LEU A 161 6.83 -23.23 11.59
CA LEU A 161 6.50 -24.14 10.48
C LEU A 161 7.71 -24.87 9.90
N LYS A 162 8.93 -24.35 10.11
CA LYS A 162 10.16 -24.85 9.45
C LYS A 162 10.54 -26.28 9.86
N ASN A 163 10.20 -26.69 11.07
CA ASN A 163 10.61 -27.98 11.63
C ASN A 163 9.51 -29.06 11.52
N LEU A 164 8.36 -28.71 10.94
CA LEU A 164 7.27 -29.64 10.73
C LEU A 164 7.52 -30.45 9.45
N ASP A 165 7.10 -31.71 9.45
CA ASP A 165 6.96 -32.43 8.20
C ASP A 165 5.89 -31.77 7.31
N LYS A 166 5.83 -32.19 6.05
CA LYS A 166 4.98 -31.55 5.05
C LYS A 166 3.49 -31.63 5.39
N ASP A 167 3.03 -32.75 5.95
CA ASP A 167 1.61 -32.98 6.22
C ASP A 167 1.19 -32.25 7.50
N ALA A 168 2.05 -32.26 8.53
CA ALA A 168 1.89 -31.47 9.75
C ALA A 168 1.91 -29.97 9.47
N CYS A 169 2.80 -29.50 8.58
CA CYS A 169 2.85 -28.11 8.15
C CYS A 169 1.56 -27.71 7.43
N ALA A 170 1.07 -28.53 6.50
CA ALA A 170 -0.18 -28.26 5.78
C ALA A 170 -1.40 -28.23 6.71
N ALA A 171 -1.48 -29.14 7.69
CA ALA A 171 -2.54 -29.15 8.69
C ALA A 171 -2.49 -27.88 9.57
N CYS A 172 -1.32 -27.53 10.08
CA CYS A 172 -1.11 -26.34 10.90
C CYS A 172 -1.51 -25.05 10.16
N VAL A 173 -1.08 -24.90 8.90
CA VAL A 173 -1.46 -23.75 8.07
C VAL A 173 -2.97 -23.72 7.80
N LYS A 174 -3.59 -24.86 7.53
CA LYS A 174 -5.05 -24.93 7.35
C LYS A 174 -5.78 -24.47 8.60
N ASP A 175 -5.34 -24.87 9.79
CA ASP A 175 -5.92 -24.47 11.06
C ASP A 175 -5.72 -22.97 11.35
N LEU A 176 -4.54 -22.42 11.02
CA LEU A 176 -4.28 -20.98 11.08
C LEU A 176 -5.23 -20.16 10.19
N MET A 177 -5.46 -20.65 8.97
CA MET A 177 -6.32 -19.98 7.98
C MET A 177 -7.80 -20.12 8.34
N GLN A 178 -8.21 -21.25 8.93
CA GLN A 178 -9.56 -21.48 9.40
C GLN A 178 -9.89 -20.47 10.51
N GLY A 179 -11.03 -19.79 10.39
CA GLY A 179 -11.42 -18.74 11.34
C GLY A 179 -10.47 -17.52 11.38
N LYS A 180 -9.45 -17.45 10.51
CA LYS A 180 -8.40 -16.42 10.52
C LYS A 180 -7.61 -16.37 11.83
N ARG A 181 -7.39 -17.52 12.46
CA ARG A 181 -6.66 -17.64 13.74
C ARG A 181 -5.27 -16.99 13.71
N PHE A 182 -4.64 -16.89 12.54
CA PHE A 182 -3.35 -16.23 12.35
C PHE A 182 -3.26 -14.74 12.79
N ILE A 183 -4.38 -14.07 13.04
CA ILE A 183 -4.36 -12.67 13.54
C ILE A 183 -4.27 -12.57 15.07
N TYR A 184 -4.51 -13.66 15.80
CA TYR A 184 -4.54 -13.66 17.27
C TYR A 184 -3.22 -14.21 17.81
N PRO A 185 -2.64 -13.63 18.89
CA PRO A 185 -1.47 -14.17 19.53
C PRO A 185 -1.77 -15.53 20.19
N GLY A 186 -0.76 -16.40 20.29
CA GLY A 186 -0.86 -17.71 20.94
C GLY A 186 -0.05 -18.82 20.25
N ASP A 187 -0.11 -20.03 20.81
CA ASP A 187 0.42 -21.24 20.17
C ASP A 187 -0.73 -21.95 19.45
N ILE A 188 -0.58 -22.12 18.14
CA ILE A 188 -1.53 -22.76 17.22
C ILE A 188 -1.99 -24.12 17.74
N SER A 189 -1.10 -24.81 18.44
CA SER A 189 -1.28 -26.18 18.93
C SER A 189 -2.07 -26.25 20.24
N ARG A 190 -2.26 -25.12 20.94
CA ARG A 190 -2.77 -25.11 22.32
C ARG A 190 -3.85 -24.06 22.58
N ARG A 191 -3.54 -22.76 22.40
CA ARG A 191 -4.40 -21.65 22.84
C ARG A 191 -4.15 -20.40 21.99
N ILE A 192 -5.23 -19.70 21.63
CA ILE A 192 -5.19 -18.37 21.03
C ILE A 192 -5.91 -17.37 21.91
N ASP A 193 -5.36 -16.17 22.05
CA ASP A 193 -5.98 -15.09 22.81
C ASP A 193 -6.98 -14.34 21.90
N ALA A 194 -8.24 -14.78 21.95
CA ALA A 194 -9.33 -14.22 21.16
C ALA A 194 -9.65 -12.75 21.50
N ASN A 195 -9.20 -12.26 22.66
CA ASN A 195 -9.40 -10.89 23.12
C ASN A 195 -8.39 -9.90 22.50
N LYS A 196 -7.42 -10.41 21.74
CA LYS A 196 -6.31 -9.64 21.17
C LYS A 196 -6.19 -9.79 19.64
N PRO A 197 -7.26 -9.52 18.86
CA PRO A 197 -7.19 -9.62 17.41
C PRO A 197 -6.14 -8.65 16.84
N PHE A 198 -5.42 -9.12 15.83
CA PHE A 198 -4.33 -8.42 15.14
C PHE A 198 -3.07 -8.15 15.97
N LEU A 199 -2.99 -8.65 17.22
CA LEU A 199 -1.81 -8.53 18.07
C LEU A 199 -0.86 -9.73 17.97
N HIS A 200 -0.99 -10.57 16.93
CA HIS A 200 -0.01 -11.62 16.67
C HIS A 200 1.36 -11.01 16.29
N PRO A 201 2.48 -11.47 16.87
CA PRO A 201 3.82 -10.90 16.62
C PRO A 201 4.22 -10.79 15.15
N THR A 202 3.80 -11.73 14.32
CA THR A 202 4.08 -11.66 12.87
C THR A 202 3.53 -10.39 12.22
N ILE A 203 2.36 -9.91 12.63
CA ILE A 203 1.74 -8.73 12.03
C ILE A 203 2.57 -7.47 12.36
N ALA A 204 2.96 -7.32 13.63
CA ALA A 204 3.81 -6.22 14.05
C ALA A 204 5.20 -6.28 13.39
N ASP A 205 5.77 -7.47 13.25
CA ASP A 205 7.05 -7.67 12.56
C ASP A 205 6.98 -7.28 11.08
N VAL A 206 5.91 -7.66 10.38
CA VAL A 206 5.69 -7.29 8.98
C VAL A 206 5.56 -5.77 8.87
N LEU A 207 4.76 -5.15 9.73
CA LEU A 207 4.61 -3.69 9.78
C LEU A 207 5.94 -3.01 10.16
N SER A 208 6.73 -3.57 11.07
CA SER A 208 8.06 -3.08 11.43
C SER A 208 8.97 -3.02 10.22
N THR A 209 9.08 -4.15 9.50
CA THR A 209 9.92 -4.25 8.31
C THR A 209 9.47 -3.27 7.23
N VAL A 210 8.19 -3.25 6.88
CA VAL A 210 7.70 -2.42 5.77
C VAL A 210 7.70 -0.94 6.13
N MET A 211 7.25 -0.59 7.34
CA MET A 211 6.94 0.79 7.68
C MET A 211 8.09 1.55 8.36
N PHE A 212 8.94 0.84 9.08
CA PHE A 212 9.96 1.48 9.95
C PHE A 212 11.39 1.11 9.58
N GLN A 213 11.62 -0.05 8.95
CA GLN A 213 12.97 -0.50 8.58
C GLN A 213 13.27 -0.32 7.10
N THR A 214 12.26 -0.47 6.23
CA THR A 214 12.44 -0.23 4.80
C THR A 214 12.70 1.26 4.59
N ARG A 215 13.69 1.57 3.74
CA ARG A 215 13.92 2.95 3.25
C ARG A 215 12.83 3.38 2.27
N CYS A 216 11.56 3.18 2.64
CA CYS A 216 10.44 3.79 1.94
C CYS A 216 10.54 5.29 2.19
N ASN A 217 11.14 6.00 1.22
CA ASN A 217 11.37 7.44 1.27
C ASN A 217 10.09 8.22 1.62
N PHE A 218 8.92 7.71 1.24
CA PHE A 218 7.63 8.26 1.62
C PHE A 218 7.42 8.29 3.15
N LEU A 219 7.59 7.17 3.85
CA LEU A 219 7.28 7.09 5.29
C LEU A 219 8.26 7.89 6.14
N ILE A 220 9.52 7.91 5.70
CA ILE A 220 10.56 8.77 6.28
C ILE A 220 10.18 10.25 6.11
N ALA A 221 9.58 10.62 4.96
CA ALA A 221 9.21 11.99 4.66
C ALA A 221 7.81 12.42 5.15
N ALA A 222 6.86 11.50 5.32
CA ALA A 222 5.52 11.75 5.85
C ALA A 222 5.53 11.92 7.37
N GLY A 223 6.56 11.37 8.03
CA GLY A 223 6.86 11.64 9.43
C GLY A 223 5.79 11.14 10.42
N PRO A 224 5.79 11.67 11.65
CA PRO A 224 4.88 11.24 12.72
C PRO A 224 3.39 11.43 12.41
N LEU A 225 3.06 12.37 11.52
CA LEU A 225 1.69 12.75 11.17
C LEU A 225 0.92 11.65 10.45
N PHE A 226 1.61 10.71 9.79
CA PHE A 226 0.96 9.59 9.12
C PHE A 226 0.28 8.63 10.11
N PHE A 227 0.80 8.56 11.33
CA PHE A 227 0.29 7.68 12.39
C PHE A 227 -0.50 8.45 13.44
N GLU A 228 -0.60 9.78 13.35
CA GLU A 228 -1.27 10.58 14.38
C GLU A 228 -2.78 10.68 14.09
N ASP A 229 -3.59 10.23 15.04
CA ASP A 229 -5.05 10.38 15.00
C ASP A 229 -5.56 10.97 16.32
N MET A 230 -6.76 11.53 16.31
CA MET A 230 -7.39 12.17 17.45
C MET A 230 -8.27 11.18 18.21
N TYR A 231 -7.78 10.69 19.34
CA TYR A 231 -8.56 9.84 20.25
C TYR A 231 -8.94 10.58 21.52
N LYS A 232 -10.25 10.63 21.82
CA LYS A 232 -10.81 11.39 22.97
C LYS A 232 -10.28 12.83 23.05
N GLY A 233 -10.06 13.49 21.90
CA GLY A 233 -9.59 14.87 21.82
C GLY A 233 -8.08 15.08 22.02
N LYS A 234 -7.30 14.01 22.10
CA LYS A 234 -5.83 14.06 22.18
C LYS A 234 -5.19 13.42 20.94
N PRO A 235 -4.08 13.97 20.42
CA PRO A 235 -3.31 13.31 19.39
C PRO A 235 -2.66 12.06 19.97
N VAL A 236 -2.87 10.92 19.31
CA VAL A 236 -2.30 9.62 19.69
C VAL A 236 -1.75 8.97 18.43
N ARG A 237 -0.59 8.32 18.56
CA ARG A 237 -0.02 7.55 17.45
C ARG A 237 -0.65 6.16 17.40
N MET A 238 -1.22 5.82 16.25
CA MET A 238 -1.95 4.60 15.98
C MET A 238 -1.61 4.08 14.58
N MET A 239 -1.64 2.76 14.41
CA MET A 239 -1.50 2.14 13.10
C MET A 239 -2.77 2.39 12.28
N PRO A 240 -2.68 2.84 11.02
CA PRO A 240 -3.85 2.88 10.15
C PRO A 240 -4.50 1.51 9.97
N VAL A 241 -5.84 1.49 10.01
CA VAL A 241 -6.65 0.26 9.90
C VAL A 241 -6.35 -0.50 8.60
N GLN A 242 -6.18 0.22 7.51
CA GLN A 242 -5.91 -0.32 6.19
C GLN A 242 -4.55 -1.01 6.12
N LEU A 243 -3.52 -0.44 6.76
CA LEU A 243 -2.21 -1.06 6.85
C LEU A 243 -2.24 -2.32 7.72
N LEU A 244 -3.03 -2.29 8.79
CA LEU A 244 -3.25 -3.47 9.63
C LEU A 244 -3.89 -4.61 8.83
N ALA A 245 -4.96 -4.31 8.07
CA ALA A 245 -5.63 -5.26 7.20
C ALA A 245 -4.70 -5.78 6.08
N MET A 246 -3.89 -4.90 5.49
CA MET A 246 -2.90 -5.25 4.47
C MET A 246 -1.82 -6.18 5.03
N ALA A 247 -1.25 -5.89 6.19
CA ALA A 247 -0.26 -6.74 6.84
C ALA A 247 -0.83 -8.14 7.14
N ALA A 248 -2.04 -8.21 7.71
CA ALA A 248 -2.72 -9.48 7.94
C ALA A 248 -3.02 -10.23 6.62
N THR A 249 -3.38 -9.52 5.55
CA THR A 249 -3.58 -10.12 4.22
C THR A 249 -2.28 -10.68 3.65
N ALA A 250 -1.16 -9.99 3.84
CA ALA A 250 0.15 -10.46 3.42
C ALA A 250 0.58 -11.73 4.19
N VAL A 251 0.31 -11.78 5.50
CA VAL A 251 0.50 -12.98 6.32
C VAL A 251 -0.33 -14.16 5.78
N TYR A 252 -1.61 -13.92 5.49
CA TYR A 252 -2.47 -14.94 4.90
C TYR A 252 -1.92 -15.46 3.55
N SER A 253 -1.50 -14.56 2.66
CA SER A 253 -0.89 -14.90 1.37
C SER A 253 0.38 -15.74 1.54
N ALA A 254 1.24 -15.38 2.49
CA ALA A 254 2.45 -16.13 2.79
C ALA A 254 2.15 -17.55 3.30
N LEU A 255 1.15 -17.69 4.19
CA LEU A 255 0.66 -18.98 4.67
C LEU A 255 0.07 -19.82 3.53
N GLU A 256 -0.77 -19.24 2.67
CA GLU A 256 -1.37 -19.94 1.53
C GLU A 256 -0.30 -20.48 0.56
N ASN A 257 0.77 -19.71 0.32
CA ASN A 257 1.87 -20.13 -0.55
C ASN A 257 2.64 -21.34 0.01
N ILE A 258 2.78 -21.46 1.33
CA ILE A 258 3.43 -22.62 1.97
C ILE A 258 2.65 -23.91 1.68
N CYS A 259 1.31 -23.84 1.66
CA CYS A 259 0.44 -24.97 1.33
C CYS A 259 0.39 -25.35 -0.17
N ARG A 260 1.06 -24.57 -1.04
CA ARG A 260 1.04 -24.78 -2.50
C ARG A 260 2.41 -25.18 -3.08
N PRO A 261 3.09 -26.23 -2.55
CA PRO A 261 4.50 -26.51 -2.89
C PRO A 261 4.75 -26.98 -4.34
N ARG A 262 3.72 -27.12 -5.19
CA ARG A 262 3.84 -27.53 -6.61
C ARG A 262 3.21 -26.53 -7.59
N ARG A 263 2.73 -25.38 -7.13
CA ARG A 263 2.13 -24.35 -7.98
C ARG A 263 2.94 -23.06 -7.84
N LYS A 264 3.03 -22.30 -8.93
CA LYS A 264 3.60 -20.95 -8.89
C LYS A 264 2.89 -20.17 -7.76
N PRO A 265 3.64 -19.49 -6.87
CA PRO A 265 3.05 -18.64 -5.83
C PRO A 265 2.01 -17.72 -6.46
N LEU A 266 0.87 -17.55 -5.81
CA LEU A 266 -0.12 -16.62 -6.31
C LEU A 266 0.48 -15.21 -6.27
N GLU A 267 0.19 -14.45 -7.31
CA GLU A 267 0.50 -13.03 -7.33
C GLU A 267 -0.23 -12.35 -6.18
N PHE A 268 0.47 -11.49 -5.45
CA PHE A 268 -0.12 -10.74 -4.34
C PHE A 268 -0.89 -9.55 -4.91
N SER A 269 -2.05 -9.86 -5.46
CA SER A 269 -2.94 -8.93 -6.13
C SER A 269 -4.34 -9.01 -5.53
N GLN A 270 -5.13 -7.97 -5.74
CA GLN A 270 -6.51 -7.93 -5.30
C GLN A 270 -7.36 -9.07 -5.88
N LYS A 271 -7.14 -9.42 -7.16
CA LYS A 271 -7.82 -10.55 -7.81
C LYS A 271 -7.77 -11.81 -6.95
N ASN A 272 -6.63 -12.06 -6.30
CA ASN A 272 -6.42 -13.24 -5.47
C ASN A 272 -6.81 -13.01 -4.00
N TYR A 273 -6.60 -11.80 -3.46
CA TYR A 273 -6.67 -11.56 -2.01
C TYR A 273 -7.72 -10.53 -1.55
N SER A 274 -8.53 -9.94 -2.45
CA SER A 274 -9.63 -9.02 -2.10
C SER A 274 -10.60 -9.60 -1.07
N ARG A 275 -10.98 -10.87 -1.27
CA ARG A 275 -11.95 -11.54 -0.40
C ARG A 275 -11.43 -11.64 1.03
N ILE A 276 -10.17 -12.02 1.21
CA ILE A 276 -9.58 -12.13 2.55
C ILE A 276 -9.34 -10.74 3.16
N HIS A 277 -8.84 -9.78 2.38
CA HIS A 277 -8.68 -8.40 2.83
C HIS A 277 -10.01 -7.80 3.30
N GLY A 278 -11.08 -7.93 2.50
CA GLY A 278 -12.42 -7.46 2.86
C GLY A 278 -12.99 -8.19 4.09
N ALA A 279 -12.66 -9.47 4.29
CA ALA A 279 -13.07 -10.19 5.48
C ALA A 279 -12.31 -9.72 6.74
N LEU A 280 -11.02 -9.38 6.62
CA LEU A 280 -10.23 -8.79 7.72
C LEU A 280 -10.71 -7.37 8.03
N TRP A 281 -10.97 -6.56 6.99
CA TRP A 281 -11.55 -5.23 7.13
C TRP A 281 -12.86 -5.25 7.90
N LYS A 282 -13.77 -6.20 7.57
CA LYS A 282 -15.03 -6.39 8.29
C LYS A 282 -14.84 -6.73 9.77
N ILE A 283 -13.79 -7.46 10.14
CA ILE A 283 -13.50 -7.72 11.56
C ILE A 283 -13.14 -6.40 12.25
N ILE A 284 -12.28 -5.59 11.63
CA ILE A 284 -11.85 -4.33 12.23
C ILE A 284 -13.02 -3.35 12.38
N THR A 285 -13.85 -3.19 11.35
CA THR A 285 -15.02 -2.29 11.42
C THR A 285 -16.08 -2.78 12.40
N ASN A 286 -16.21 -4.09 12.60
CA ASN A 286 -17.08 -4.65 13.65
C ASN A 286 -16.57 -4.34 15.06
N ILE A 287 -15.24 -4.39 15.29
CA ILE A 287 -14.65 -3.97 16.56
C ILE A 287 -14.89 -2.47 16.77
N GLU A 288 -14.67 -1.65 15.75
CA GLU A 288 -14.92 -0.21 15.80
C GLU A 288 -16.36 0.12 16.19
N ALA A 289 -17.33 -0.54 15.53
CA ALA A 289 -18.75 -0.30 15.74
C ALA A 289 -19.24 -0.70 17.14
N ARG A 290 -18.64 -1.75 17.73
CA ARG A 290 -19.03 -2.25 19.05
C ARG A 290 -18.27 -1.59 20.20
N LYS A 291 -16.95 -1.45 20.05
CA LYS A 291 -16.03 -0.91 21.06
C LYS A 291 -14.88 -0.15 20.39
N SER A 292 -15.15 1.05 19.87
CA SER A 292 -14.14 1.91 19.23
C SER A 292 -12.90 2.18 20.10
N GLY A 293 -13.07 2.23 21.43
CA GLY A 293 -11.95 2.37 22.36
C GLY A 293 -11.00 1.16 22.38
N VAL A 294 -11.52 -0.04 22.13
CA VAL A 294 -10.71 -1.25 22.00
C VAL A 294 -9.95 -1.23 20.68
N LEU A 295 -10.58 -0.83 19.58
CA LEU A 295 -9.86 -0.67 18.31
C LEU A 295 -8.70 0.33 18.46
N ALA A 296 -8.96 1.49 19.05
CA ALA A 296 -7.93 2.50 19.32
C ALA A 296 -6.75 1.92 20.14
N LEU A 297 -7.04 1.07 21.14
CA LEU A 297 -6.01 0.38 21.92
C LEU A 297 -5.21 -0.60 21.06
N ILE A 298 -5.87 -1.44 20.25
CA ILE A 298 -5.21 -2.39 19.34
C ILE A 298 -4.30 -1.64 18.37
N LEU A 299 -4.81 -0.59 17.70
CA LEU A 299 -4.02 0.17 16.71
C LEU A 299 -2.80 0.84 17.35
N LYS A 300 -2.94 1.34 18.58
CA LYS A 300 -1.81 1.89 19.35
C LYS A 300 -0.80 0.80 19.71
N GLN A 301 -1.25 -0.35 20.22
CA GLN A 301 -0.37 -1.45 20.60
C GLN A 301 0.40 -2.02 19.39
N VAL A 302 -0.27 -2.19 18.26
CA VAL A 302 0.39 -2.60 17.01
C VAL A 302 1.43 -1.56 16.58
N TYR A 303 1.09 -0.27 16.66
CA TYR A 303 2.03 0.80 16.34
C TYR A 303 3.27 0.75 17.23
N ASP A 304 3.10 0.67 18.54
CA ASP A 304 4.20 0.62 19.50
C ASP A 304 5.08 -0.62 19.28
N ALA A 305 4.46 -1.79 19.07
CA ALA A 305 5.17 -3.04 18.79
C ALA A 305 5.97 -2.97 17.48
N ALA A 306 5.35 -2.51 16.39
CA ALA A 306 6.01 -2.38 15.09
C ALA A 306 7.16 -1.37 15.13
N ARG A 307 7.00 -0.27 15.87
CA ARG A 307 8.00 0.79 15.99
C ARG A 307 9.19 0.39 16.85
N ASN A 308 8.94 -0.19 18.02
CA ASN A 308 9.99 -0.49 19.00
C ASN A 308 10.69 -1.82 18.71
N GLY A 309 10.09 -2.69 17.89
CA GLY A 309 10.60 -4.06 17.69
C GLY A 309 10.46 -4.94 18.94
N GLU A 310 9.73 -4.46 19.95
CA GLU A 310 9.43 -5.17 21.19
C GLU A 310 7.96 -5.60 21.13
N MET A 311 7.72 -6.91 21.03
CA MET A 311 6.43 -7.48 21.41
C MET A 311 6.58 -8.19 22.75
N TYR A 312 5.59 -7.98 23.61
CA TYR A 312 5.44 -8.70 24.87
C TYR A 312 5.46 -10.21 24.58
N VAL A 313 6.43 -10.90 25.20
CA VAL A 313 6.37 -12.35 25.35
C VAL A 313 5.23 -12.61 26.32
N TYR A 314 4.12 -13.16 25.85
CA TYR A 314 2.96 -13.42 26.71
C TYR A 314 3.27 -14.59 27.65
N ASP A 315 3.05 -14.38 28.94
CA ASP A 315 2.99 -15.46 29.93
C ASP A 315 1.74 -16.31 29.68
N GLU A 316 1.91 -17.63 29.72
CA GLU A 316 0.88 -18.63 29.41
C GLU A 316 -0.18 -18.68 30.51
N ASP A 317 -1.19 -17.79 30.48
CA ASP A 317 -2.37 -17.95 31.33
C ASP A 317 -3.35 -18.96 30.73
N GLU A 318 -3.88 -19.82 31.61
CA GLU A 318 -4.71 -20.96 31.25
C GLU A 318 -6.19 -20.57 31.11
N ASP A 319 -6.80 -21.13 30.05
CA ASP A 319 -8.24 -21.28 29.78
C ASP A 319 -8.92 -20.18 28.95
N ASP A 320 -9.23 -20.51 27.68
CA ASP A 320 -10.62 -20.56 27.18
C ASP A 320 -10.68 -20.94 25.69
N ASP A 321 -11.53 -21.92 25.40
CA ASP A 321 -11.87 -22.40 24.06
C ASP A 321 -13.26 -21.86 23.68
N ILE A 322 -13.40 -20.62 23.19
CA ILE A 322 -14.71 -20.11 22.70
C ILE A 322 -14.54 -19.19 21.47
N GLN A 323 -14.61 -19.77 20.27
CA GLN A 323 -15.15 -19.21 19.01
C GLN A 323 -14.81 -17.74 18.64
N TYR A 324 -13.61 -17.30 19.03
CA TYR A 324 -12.64 -16.41 18.36
C TYR A 324 -12.90 -14.92 18.14
N LEU A 325 -13.93 -14.30 18.71
CA LEU A 325 -13.87 -12.86 18.95
C LEU A 325 -14.78 -12.49 20.13
N ASP A 326 -14.22 -12.54 21.34
CA ASP A 326 -14.92 -12.05 22.54
C ASP A 326 -14.70 -10.54 22.68
N ILE A 327 -15.48 -9.78 21.93
CA ILE A 327 -15.46 -8.32 22.02
C ILE A 327 -15.87 -7.88 23.42
N ASP A 328 -16.76 -8.63 24.09
CA ASP A 328 -17.36 -8.23 25.35
C ASP A 328 -16.37 -8.36 26.52
N GLY A 329 -15.46 -9.32 26.48
CA GLY A 329 -14.33 -9.47 27.42
C GLY A 329 -13.18 -8.46 27.27
N MET A 330 -13.13 -7.68 26.17
CA MET A 330 -12.04 -6.70 25.96
C MET A 330 -12.18 -5.47 26.88
N GLU A 331 -11.15 -5.22 27.71
CA GLU A 331 -11.05 -4.05 28.59
C GLU A 331 -10.70 -2.76 27.82
N VAL A 332 -11.27 -1.64 28.25
CA VAL A 332 -11.02 -0.31 27.68
C VAL A 332 -10.18 0.49 28.68
N LEU A 333 -9.14 1.19 28.18
CA LEU A 333 -8.36 2.17 28.96
C LEU A 333 -9.19 3.36 29.48
#